data_AF-A0A5J5CGH7-F1
#
_entry.id   AF-A0A5J5CGH7-F1
#
_cell.length_a   1.000
_cell.length_b   1.000
_cell.length_c   1.000
_cell.angle_alpha   90.00
_cell.angle_beta   90.00
_cell.angle_gamma   90.00
#
_symmetry.space_group_name_H-M   'P 1'
#
loop_
_entity.id
_entity.type
_entity.pdbx_description
1 polymer ?
#
loop_
_entity_poly.entity_id
_entity_poly.type
_entity_poly.pdbx_seq_one_letter_code
_entity_poly.pdbx_strand_id
1 'polypeptide(L)'
;MTDSAGEGFIFVTGDNIYGVRSWQYLLEVVNTATGQRRDSGTPSRLCKHALFTRWDRLYRKSGIRLSGSVERQLMYCEAKMAARSYQTVKQQWFRSLQEMGLGTWVKKPPEQEQFLLSD
;
A
#
# COMPACT_ATOMS: atom_id res chain seq x y z
N MET A 1 -28.71 33.43 15.18
CA MET A 1 -27.67 33.03 14.21
C MET A 1 -26.74 32.06 14.94
N THR A 2 -27.20 30.81 15.13
CA THR A 2 -26.84 29.62 14.32
C THR A 2 -25.34 29.35 14.46
N ASP A 3 -24.92 28.71 15.54
CA ASP A 3 -24.86 27.24 15.70
C ASP A 3 -23.87 26.61 14.71
N SER A 4 -22.77 26.12 15.25
CA SER A 4 -21.96 25.07 14.63
C SER A 4 -21.20 24.37 15.75
N ALA A 5 -21.97 23.67 16.60
CA ALA A 5 -21.42 22.59 17.41
C ALA A 5 -20.64 21.64 16.49
N GLY A 6 -19.33 21.56 16.68
CA GLY A 6 -18.49 20.60 15.97
C GLY A 6 -18.99 19.19 16.23
N GLU A 7 -19.29 18.45 15.17
CA GLU A 7 -19.71 17.05 15.23
C GLU A 7 -18.59 16.19 15.84
N GLY A 8 -18.72 15.94 17.15
CA GLY A 8 -17.90 15.01 17.89
C GLY A 8 -18.77 14.28 18.92
N PHE A 9 -18.90 12.96 18.78
CA PHE A 9 -19.59 12.16 19.79
C PHE A 9 -18.64 11.90 20.97
N ILE A 10 -19.06 12.34 22.16
CA ILE A 10 -18.39 12.05 23.42
C ILE A 10 -18.85 10.67 23.89
N PHE A 11 -17.92 9.70 24.00
CA PHE A 11 -18.19 8.46 24.73
C PHE A 11 -17.70 8.61 26.16
N VAL A 12 -18.60 8.45 27.13
CA VAL A 12 -18.27 8.37 28.55
C VAL A 12 -18.00 6.92 28.89
N THR A 13 -16.73 6.54 29.01
CA THR A 13 -16.35 5.34 29.77
C THR A 13 -15.89 5.81 31.15
N GLY A 14 -16.41 5.17 32.20
CA GLY A 14 -16.12 5.52 33.58
C GLY A 14 -14.62 5.71 33.84
N ASP A 15 -14.31 6.88 34.40
CA ASP A 15 -13.08 7.22 35.14
C ASP A 15 -11.79 7.58 34.37
N ASN A 16 -11.87 8.27 33.22
CA ASN A 16 -10.86 9.30 32.84
C ASN A 16 -11.18 10.07 31.55
N ILE A 17 -10.92 11.38 31.57
CA ILE A 17 -10.97 12.35 30.45
C ILE A 17 -9.49 12.67 30.12
N TYR A 18 -8.93 12.71 28.90
CA TYR A 18 -9.42 13.13 27.59
C TYR A 18 -8.67 12.36 26.49
N GLY A 19 -9.38 11.55 25.72
CA GLY A 19 -8.88 11.02 24.46
C GLY A 19 -9.76 11.53 23.33
N VAL A 20 -9.49 12.74 22.82
CA VAL A 20 -10.04 13.14 21.52
C VAL A 20 -9.34 12.28 20.47
N ARG A 21 -9.86 11.08 20.21
CA ARG A 21 -9.57 10.41 18.95
C ARG A 21 -10.30 11.20 17.88
N SER A 22 -9.62 12.23 17.37
CA SER A 22 -9.95 12.81 16.08
C SER A 22 -10.05 11.63 15.12
N TRP A 23 -11.26 11.33 14.64
CA TRP A 23 -11.43 10.49 13.46
C TRP A 23 -10.96 11.31 12.26
N GLN A 24 -9.67 11.66 12.27
CA GLN A 24 -8.95 12.15 11.13
C GLN A 24 -8.74 10.92 10.23
N TYR A 25 -9.80 10.45 9.58
CA TYR A 25 -9.62 9.94 8.22
C TYR A 25 -9.20 11.15 7.38
N LEU A 26 -7.96 11.61 7.60
CA LEU A 26 -7.41 12.77 6.95
C LEU A 26 -7.27 12.37 5.49
N LEU A 27 -8.16 12.93 4.67
CA LEU A 27 -8.15 12.78 3.24
C LEU A 27 -6.75 13.14 2.73
N GLU A 28 -6.13 12.23 1.99
CA GLU A 28 -4.85 12.53 1.35
C GLU A 28 -5.10 13.09 -0.04
N VAL A 29 -4.67 14.32 -0.27
CA VAL A 29 -4.71 14.94 -1.60
C VAL A 29 -3.34 14.78 -2.25
N VAL A 30 -3.30 14.07 -3.37
CA VAL A 30 -2.06 13.77 -4.12
C VAL A 30 -2.07 14.53 -5.44
N ASN A 31 -0.95 15.17 -5.77
CA ASN A 31 -0.75 15.77 -7.08
C ASN A 31 -0.54 14.67 -8.12
N THR A 32 -1.38 14.62 -9.15
CA THR A 32 -1.34 13.58 -10.18
C THR A 32 -0.11 13.66 -11.10
N ALA A 33 0.52 14.83 -11.23
CA ALA A 33 1.72 15.00 -12.03
C ALA A 33 2.98 14.49 -11.30
N THR A 34 3.08 14.71 -9.98
CA THR A 34 4.28 14.32 -9.19
C THR A 34 4.10 13.02 -8.42
N GLY A 35 2.86 12.57 -8.21
CA GLY A 35 2.53 11.41 -7.36
C GLY A 35 2.78 11.64 -5.86
N GLN A 36 3.00 12.89 -5.46
CA GLN A 36 3.31 13.28 -4.07
C GLN A 36 2.13 14.02 -3.44
N ARG A 37 2.11 14.03 -2.11
CA ARG A 37 1.12 14.75 -1.32
C ARG A 37 1.19 16.25 -1.60
N ARG A 38 0.03 16.88 -1.80
CA ARG A 38 -0.07 18.32 -2.14
C ARG A 38 0.37 19.22 -0.99
N ASP A 39 0.09 18.82 0.25
CA ASP A 39 0.35 19.60 1.45
C ASP A 39 1.83 19.55 1.88
N SER A 40 2.45 18.38 1.82
CA SER A 40 3.80 18.15 2.36
C SER A 40 4.88 17.87 1.33
N GLY A 41 4.53 17.61 0.06
CA GLY A 41 5.47 17.12 -0.96
C GLY A 41 6.03 15.72 -0.69
N THR A 42 5.59 15.05 0.39
CA THR A 42 6.09 13.72 0.76
C THR A 42 5.44 12.63 -0.09
N PRO A 43 6.04 11.43 -0.18
CA PRO A 43 5.42 10.28 -0.82
C PRO A 43 4.04 9.96 -0.23
N SER A 44 3.14 9.48 -1.08
CA SER A 44 1.78 9.12 -0.68
C SER A 44 1.72 7.91 0.25
N ARG A 45 0.73 7.83 1.15
CA ARG A 45 0.47 6.59 1.92
C ARG A 45 0.08 5.40 1.03
N LEU A 46 -0.31 5.68 -0.22
CA LEU A 46 -0.68 4.70 -1.26
C LEU A 46 0.49 4.36 -2.19
N CYS A 47 1.67 4.97 -2.01
CA CYS A 47 2.81 4.66 -2.86
C CYS A 47 3.28 3.20 -2.66
N LYS A 48 3.99 2.66 -3.66
CA LYS A 48 4.51 1.28 -3.62
C LYS A 48 5.27 0.99 -2.33
N HIS A 49 6.13 1.91 -1.90
CA HIS A 49 6.93 1.75 -0.69
C HIS A 49 6.06 1.62 0.57
N ALA A 50 5.10 2.54 0.79
CA ALA A 50 4.23 2.51 1.96
C ALA A 50 3.36 1.23 2.02
N LEU A 51 2.85 0.77 0.88
CA LEU A 51 2.10 -0.48 0.82
C LEU A 51 3.00 -1.69 1.09
N PHE A 52 4.22 -1.69 0.54
CA PHE A 52 5.18 -2.77 0.77
C PHE A 52 5.61 -2.85 2.25
N THR A 53 5.83 -1.70 2.91
CA THR A 53 6.10 -1.65 4.36
C THR A 53 4.96 -2.28 5.17
N ARG A 54 3.71 -2.00 4.81
CA ARG A 54 2.55 -2.59 5.50
C ARG A 54 2.46 -4.10 5.25
N TRP A 55 2.68 -4.53 4.00
CA TRP A 55 2.69 -5.94 3.64
C TRP A 55 3.80 -6.71 4.38
N ASP A 56 5.02 -6.19 4.42
CA ASP A 56 6.15 -6.83 5.09
C ASP A 56 5.91 -7.00 6.60
N ARG A 57 5.33 -5.98 7.27
CA ARG A 57 4.91 -6.08 8.68
C ARG A 57 3.89 -7.20 8.90
N LEU A 58 2.93 -7.38 8.00
CA LEU A 58 1.96 -8.47 8.08
C LEU A 58 2.64 -9.81 7.82
N TYR A 59 3.44 -9.90 6.76
CA TYR A 59 4.16 -11.11 6.38
C TYR A 59 5.06 -11.63 7.51
N ARG A 60 5.76 -10.74 8.22
CA ARG A 60 6.57 -11.08 9.41
C ARG A 60 5.73 -11.59 10.58
N LYS A 61 4.52 -11.07 10.76
CA LYS A 61 3.61 -11.50 11.85
C LYS A 61 2.85 -12.79 11.54
N SER A 62 2.56 -13.06 10.27
CA SER A 62 1.66 -14.15 9.87
C SER A 62 2.24 -15.56 10.02
N GLY A 63 3.45 -15.75 10.55
CA GLY A 63 4.03 -17.08 10.73
C GLY A 63 4.29 -17.85 9.43
N ILE A 64 4.03 -17.24 8.25
CA ILE A 64 4.37 -17.74 6.89
C ILE A 64 5.90 -17.71 6.67
N ARG A 65 6.68 -17.69 7.76
CA ARG A 65 8.12 -17.96 7.73
C ARG A 65 8.25 -19.46 7.51
N LEU A 66 8.43 -19.86 6.24
CA LEU A 66 8.99 -21.17 5.94
C LEU A 66 10.29 -21.30 6.75
N SER A 67 10.28 -22.23 7.70
CA SER A 67 11.41 -22.59 8.55
C SER A 67 12.67 -22.76 7.69
N GLY A 68 13.59 -21.78 7.73
CA GLY A 68 14.88 -21.85 7.03
C GLY A 68 15.28 -20.64 6.20
N SER A 69 14.37 -19.71 5.88
CA SER A 69 14.80 -18.43 5.28
C SER A 69 15.38 -17.54 6.36
N VAL A 70 16.72 -17.42 6.37
CA VAL A 70 17.47 -16.33 7.01
C VAL A 70 16.72 -15.01 6.77
N GLU A 71 16.82 -14.12 7.74
CA GLU A 71 16.30 -12.74 7.82
C GLU A 71 16.75 -11.85 6.65
N ARG A 72 16.44 -12.27 5.43
CA ARG A 72 16.80 -11.57 4.21
C ARG A 72 15.67 -10.61 3.89
N GLN A 73 16.01 -9.33 3.83
CA GLN A 73 15.14 -8.32 3.25
C GLN A 73 14.82 -8.72 1.80
N LEU A 74 13.53 -8.89 1.51
CA LEU A 74 13.05 -9.19 0.16
C LEU A 74 12.95 -7.90 -0.65
N MET A 75 13.39 -7.93 -1.90
CA MET A 75 13.08 -6.85 -2.84
C MET A 75 11.58 -6.86 -3.17
N TYR A 76 11.04 -5.68 -3.49
CA TYR A 76 9.63 -5.56 -3.87
C TYR A 76 9.25 -6.46 -5.07
N CYS A 77 10.14 -6.55 -6.07
CA CYS A 77 9.95 -7.45 -7.21
C CYS A 77 9.92 -8.93 -6.80
N GLU A 78 10.80 -9.37 -5.89
CA GLU A 78 10.86 -10.75 -5.40
C GLU A 78 9.58 -11.11 -4.63
N ALA A 79 9.12 -10.22 -3.75
CA ALA A 79 7.87 -10.39 -3.02
C ALA A 79 6.66 -10.52 -3.97
N LYS A 80 6.61 -9.71 -5.03
CA LYS A 80 5.56 -9.83 -6.05
C LYS A 80 5.66 -11.14 -6.84
N MET A 81 6.86 -11.62 -7.12
CA MET A 81 7.07 -12.86 -7.86
C MET A 81 6.77 -14.11 -7.02
N ALA A 82 6.82 -14.01 -5.70
CA ALA A 82 6.41 -15.08 -4.80
C ALA A 82 4.91 -15.44 -4.93
N ALA A 83 4.07 -14.50 -5.36
CA ALA A 83 2.66 -14.73 -5.65
C ALA A 83 2.44 -15.46 -6.99
N ARG A 84 2.88 -16.72 -7.09
CA ARG A 84 2.95 -17.50 -8.34
C ARG A 84 1.61 -17.61 -9.08
N SER A 85 0.52 -17.92 -8.36
CA SER A 85 -0.82 -18.05 -8.96
C SER A 85 -1.26 -16.77 -9.65
N TYR A 86 -1.08 -15.62 -8.99
CA TYR A 86 -1.37 -14.31 -9.57
C TYR A 86 -0.52 -14.02 -10.81
N GLN A 87 0.78 -14.32 -10.77
CA GLN A 87 1.65 -14.09 -11.93
C GLN A 87 1.25 -14.97 -13.13
N THR A 88 0.86 -16.23 -12.90
CA THR A 88 0.38 -17.11 -13.97
C THR A 88 -0.86 -16.55 -14.66
N VAL A 89 -1.89 -16.18 -13.88
CA VAL A 89 -3.14 -15.62 -14.42
C VAL A 89 -2.88 -14.30 -15.14
N LYS A 90 -2.01 -13.44 -14.59
CA LYS A 90 -1.61 -12.18 -15.21
C LYS A 90 -0.97 -12.37 -16.59
N GLN A 91 -0.12 -13.40 -16.74
CA GLN A 91 0.52 -13.70 -18.03
C GLN A 91 -0.47 -14.29 -19.04
N GLN A 92 -1.39 -15.15 -18.59
CA GLN A 92 -2.47 -15.66 -19.44
C GLN A 92 -3.33 -14.52 -19.98
N TRP A 93 -3.66 -13.54 -19.13
CA TRP A 93 -4.41 -12.36 -19.55
C TRP A 93 -3.66 -11.53 -20.61
N PHE A 94 -2.36 -11.28 -20.42
CA PHE A 94 -1.56 -10.59 -21.44
C PHE A 94 -1.53 -11.33 -22.78
N ARG A 95 -1.42 -12.65 -22.74
CA ARG A 95 -1.44 -13.48 -23.94
C ARG A 95 -2.80 -13.39 -24.65
N SER A 96 -3.89 -13.46 -23.89
CA SER A 96 -5.23 -13.37 -24.44
C SER A 96 -5.48 -12.04 -25.16
N LEU A 97 -4.98 -10.91 -24.64
CA LEU A 97 -5.05 -9.62 -25.36
C LEU A 97 -4.35 -9.67 -26.72
N GLN A 98 -3.18 -10.29 -26.77
CA GLN A 98 -2.40 -10.42 -28.00
C GLN A 98 -3.08 -11.37 -29.00
N GLU A 99 -3.58 -12.52 -28.53
CA GLU A 99 -4.27 -13.53 -29.34
C GLU A 99 -5.57 -13.00 -29.96
N MET A 100 -6.27 -12.10 -29.25
CA MET A 100 -7.48 -11.44 -29.75
C MET A 100 -7.18 -10.24 -30.67
N GLY A 101 -5.90 -9.94 -30.96
CA GLY A 101 -5.53 -8.79 -31.78
C GLY A 101 -5.74 -7.43 -31.10
N LEU A 102 -5.93 -7.40 -29.78
CA LEU A 102 -6.11 -6.16 -28.99
C LEU A 102 -4.77 -5.50 -28.62
N GLY A 103 -3.65 -6.07 -29.07
CA GLY A 103 -2.30 -5.58 -28.84
C GLY A 103 -1.63 -6.16 -27.60
N THR A 104 -0.42 -5.68 -27.32
CA THR A 104 0.43 -6.16 -26.23
C THR A 104 0.36 -5.23 -25.03
N TRP A 105 0.21 -5.80 -23.83
CA TRP A 105 0.21 -5.02 -22.60
C TRP A 105 1.58 -4.38 -22.32
N VAL A 106 1.62 -3.05 -22.25
CA VAL A 106 2.83 -2.29 -21.94
C VAL A 106 3.10 -2.31 -20.43
N LYS A 107 4.29 -2.77 -20.06
CA LYS A 107 4.75 -2.82 -18.66
C LYS A 107 5.67 -1.64 -18.38
N LYS A 108 5.69 -1.19 -17.12
CA LYS A 108 6.72 -0.28 -16.65
C LYS A 108 8.08 -0.98 -16.65
N PRO A 109 9.18 -0.22 -16.78
CA PRO A 109 10.53 -0.77 -16.66
C PRO A 109 10.74 -1.49 -15.31
N PRO A 110 11.43 -2.65 -15.30
CA PRO A 110 11.59 -3.47 -14.10
C PRO A 110 12.35 -2.77 -12.96
N GLU A 111 13.18 -1.78 -13.27
CA GLU A 111 13.95 -0.96 -12.33
C GLU A 111 13.03 -0.24 -11.34
N GLN A 112 11.79 0.09 -11.74
CA GLN A 112 10.79 0.73 -10.88
C GLN A 112 10.27 -0.20 -9.76
N GLU A 113 10.68 -1.47 -9.75
CA GLU A 113 10.31 -2.47 -8.75
C GLU A 113 11.52 -3.04 -7.99
N GLN A 114 12.73 -2.60 -8.34
CA GLN A 114 13.99 -3.03 -7.73
C GLN A 114 14.35 -2.11 -6.55
N PHE A 115 13.59 -2.21 -5.46
CA PHE A 115 13.91 -1.53 -4.20
C PHE A 115 13.68 -2.43 -2.99
N LEU A 116 14.44 -2.16 -1.93
CA LEU A 116 14.31 -2.76 -0.60
C LEU A 116 13.55 -1.80 0.32
N LEU A 117 13.02 -2.32 1.42
CA LEU A 117 12.62 -1.47 2.54
C LEU A 117 13.87 -1.14 3.35
N SER A 118 14.19 0.14 3.49
CA SER A 118 15.18 0.57 4.48
C SER A 118 14.64 0.27 5.89
N ASP A 119 15.52 -0.19 6.77
CA ASP A 119 15.21 -0.35 8.21
C ASP A 119 14.94 1.02 8.87
#